data_AF-A0A8S2ZHE4-F1
#
_entry.id   AF-A0A8S2ZHE4-F1
#
_cell.length_a   1.000
_cell.length_b   1.000
_cell.length_c   1.000
_cell.angle_alpha   90.00
_cell.angle_beta   90.00
_cell.angle_gamma   90.00
#
_symmetry.space_group_name_H-M   'P 1'
#
loop_
_entity.id
_entity.type
_entity.pdbx_description
1 polymer ?
#
loop_
_entity_poly.entity_id
_entity_poly.type
_entity_poly.pdbx_seq_one_letter_code
_entity_poly.pdbx_strand_id
1 'polypeptide(L)'
;ESATQEILDEFRPYLCPFDSAFSDTMRIFELFLPVHLPLNLHEKGFKLWLPEFLGIWESIYSNPGWELNMVNLFSLLAWCNIGYIDWEPWLPRIFTRILKSFSLPVGKLQVSLQQYHYSMSSVTTWIVAMLGNGSSCLQHLQDLFTAIKNFYHPSNSGKFQQDLISFLSKLAQAFVDRVHLERKANPVWYFTPPDAYRLTEQNITDFVNCVKECAFIAIFTKAYLKEAAKACQYLSMLRPELIVPPLVEKLFSSIDSMSEPHRFTSIMTCLASLARQIVRQAPHFSQGQTYVLPLLMAVLPGIDSNDFKKTAVTFQFLNAILMLVTCVDCSSAIHTRNDLTEIEKEVCLSTAKFEDFVTEFLNRTFQMIDTLSTEMSDAVVVITKVNLEDHVTELALTSMMFGIVQQCSKKIFQTVREKITNFLAGSFFTPKVGKLVTGLVRAILKANPEETLKYLLPQTCERIENIMSHSETTILTDHKGDTELTWCLILFSELVRARGDTLLIYKPIILSVFHRCVRIVHKDTHEAVANAAKNLLKSLSYVYPLEYRLTVENIEEPFTDFLPIRAWGQ
;
A
#
# COMPACT_ATOMS: atom_id res chain seq x y z
N GLU A 1 38.34 10.87 19.86
CA GLU A 1 37.87 11.90 20.82
C GLU A 1 38.20 13.33 20.41
N SER A 2 39.36 13.58 19.76
CA SER A 2 39.79 14.92 19.35
C SER A 2 39.29 15.40 17.97
N ALA A 3 38.72 14.50 17.17
CA ALA A 3 38.33 14.79 15.78
C ALA A 3 37.44 16.05 15.63
N THR A 4 36.47 16.28 16.52
CA THR A 4 35.65 17.49 16.48
C THR A 4 36.51 18.76 16.58
N GLN A 5 37.45 18.78 17.52
CA GLN A 5 38.34 19.93 17.72
C GLN A 5 39.29 20.11 16.54
N GLU A 6 39.89 19.02 16.03
CA GLU A 6 40.78 19.07 14.86
C GLU A 6 40.07 19.62 13.62
N ILE A 7 38.84 19.16 13.36
CA ILE A 7 38.00 19.65 12.26
C ILE A 7 37.69 21.14 12.45
N LEU A 8 37.35 21.58 13.67
CA LEU A 8 37.10 23.00 13.93
C LEU A 8 38.38 23.82 13.77
N ASP A 9 39.51 23.39 14.27
CA ASP A 9 40.77 24.13 14.17
C ASP A 9 41.21 24.31 12.71
N GLU A 10 40.97 23.31 11.86
CA GLU A 10 41.27 23.37 10.43
C GLU A 10 40.31 24.28 9.67
N PHE A 11 39.00 24.18 9.92
CA PHE A 11 37.98 24.80 9.06
C PHE A 11 37.34 26.08 9.61
N ARG A 12 37.42 26.34 10.93
CA ARG A 12 36.88 27.56 11.57
C ARG A 12 37.44 28.86 10.98
N PRO A 13 38.71 28.97 10.53
CA PRO A 13 39.21 30.18 9.87
C PRO A 13 38.45 30.58 8.60
N TYR A 14 37.76 29.63 7.94
CA TYR A 14 36.98 29.87 6.73
C TYR A 14 35.51 30.25 7.01
N LEU A 15 35.12 30.42 8.29
CA LEU A 15 33.78 30.84 8.71
C LEU A 15 33.54 32.36 8.51
N CYS A 16 33.90 32.91 7.35
CA CYS A 16 33.50 34.26 6.96
C CYS A 16 32.20 34.21 6.11
N PRO A 17 31.03 34.62 6.62
CA PRO A 17 29.75 34.45 5.91
C PRO A 17 29.63 35.19 4.58
N PHE A 18 30.57 36.10 4.30
CA PHE A 18 30.64 36.91 3.08
C PHE A 18 31.57 36.30 2.02
N ASP A 19 32.32 35.25 2.36
CA ASP A 19 33.23 34.54 1.46
C ASP A 19 32.54 33.31 0.84
N SER A 20 32.85 32.99 -0.42
CA SER A 20 32.37 31.77 -1.08
C SER A 20 32.88 30.51 -0.37
N ALA A 21 34.07 30.58 0.25
CA ALA A 21 34.66 29.49 1.03
C ALA A 21 33.75 29.01 2.18
N PHE A 22 32.88 29.87 2.70
CA PHE A 22 31.94 29.52 3.77
C PHE A 22 31.01 28.38 3.36
N SER A 23 30.51 28.41 2.11
CA SER A 23 29.56 27.41 1.65
C SER A 23 30.19 26.02 1.52
N ASP A 24 31.41 25.95 1.00
CA ASP A 24 32.16 24.69 0.94
C ASP A 24 32.50 24.17 2.33
N THR A 25 32.87 25.07 3.24
CA THR A 25 33.17 24.75 4.63
C THR A 25 31.94 24.21 5.37
N MET A 26 30.76 24.81 5.17
CA MET A 26 29.51 24.29 5.74
C MET A 26 29.16 22.90 5.25
N ARG A 27 29.40 22.61 3.97
CA ARG A 27 29.21 21.26 3.41
C ARG A 27 30.18 20.25 4.05
N ILE A 28 31.43 20.64 4.30
CA ILE A 28 32.39 19.79 5.01
C ILE A 28 31.89 19.50 6.44
N PHE A 29 31.43 20.53 7.15
CA PHE A 29 30.89 20.36 8.49
C PHE A 29 29.65 19.45 8.54
N GLU A 30 28.72 19.58 7.59
CA GLU A 30 27.58 18.66 7.47
C GLU A 30 28.01 17.19 7.35
N LEU A 31 29.11 16.93 6.62
CA LEU A 31 29.58 15.58 6.35
C LEU A 31 30.46 15.00 7.47
N PHE A 32 31.27 15.83 8.12
CA PHE A 32 32.37 15.36 8.97
C PHE A 32 32.21 15.69 10.45
N LEU A 33 31.42 16.69 10.85
CA LEU A 33 31.27 17.01 12.27
C LEU A 33 30.57 15.86 13.02
N PRO A 34 31.19 15.31 14.08
CA PRO A 34 30.54 14.29 14.89
C PRO A 34 29.35 14.88 15.65
N VAL A 35 28.14 14.45 15.27
CA VAL A 35 26.88 14.81 15.95
C VAL A 35 26.39 13.72 16.91
N HIS A 36 26.96 12.52 16.82
CA HIS A 36 26.59 11.38 17.66
C HIS A 36 27.78 10.95 18.51
N LEU A 37 27.78 11.37 19.77
CA LEU A 37 28.82 11.05 20.73
C LEU A 37 28.20 10.54 22.05
N PRO A 38 28.89 9.68 22.80
CA PRO A 38 28.49 9.31 24.16
C PRO A 38 28.34 10.53 25.08
N LEU A 39 27.49 10.43 26.09
CA LEU A 39 27.14 11.53 27.01
C LEU A 39 28.36 12.18 27.68
N ASN A 40 29.34 11.37 28.07
CA ASN A 40 30.59 11.83 28.69
C ASN A 40 31.50 12.63 27.73
N LEU A 41 31.21 12.61 26.43
CA LEU A 41 31.99 13.29 25.39
C LEU A 41 31.25 14.45 24.75
N HIS A 42 30.05 14.83 25.21
CA HIS A 42 29.30 15.97 24.66
C HIS A 42 30.10 17.29 24.72
N GLU A 43 30.90 17.49 25.77
CA GLU A 43 31.81 18.65 25.91
C GLU A 43 32.88 18.70 24.83
N LYS A 44 33.30 17.54 24.29
CA LYS A 44 34.24 17.43 23.17
C LYS A 44 33.52 17.32 21.81
N GLY A 45 32.20 17.46 21.81
CA GLY A 45 31.32 17.26 20.67
C GLY A 45 30.64 18.56 20.27
N PHE A 46 29.32 18.50 20.17
CA PHE A 46 28.51 19.63 19.72
C PHE A 46 28.61 20.88 20.58
N LYS A 47 28.97 20.75 21.87
CA LYS A 47 29.13 21.92 22.75
C LYS A 47 30.28 22.84 22.34
N LEU A 48 31.24 22.36 21.55
CA LEU A 48 32.37 23.16 21.05
C LEU A 48 31.97 24.16 19.95
N TRP A 49 30.92 23.86 19.19
CA TRP A 49 30.58 24.59 17.96
C TRP A 49 29.13 25.06 17.88
N LEU A 50 28.19 24.37 18.54
CA LEU A 50 26.76 24.67 18.44
C LEU A 50 26.43 26.13 18.82
N PRO A 51 26.95 26.71 19.93
CA PRO A 51 26.63 28.11 20.27
C PRO A 51 27.11 29.11 19.22
N GLU A 52 28.31 28.90 18.65
CA GLU A 52 28.86 29.75 17.59
C GLU A 52 28.01 29.64 16.31
N PHE A 53 27.67 28.42 15.91
CA PHE A 53 26.91 28.17 14.68
C PHE A 53 25.49 28.73 14.79
N LEU A 54 24.84 28.59 15.96
CA LEU A 54 23.55 29.22 16.23
C LEU A 54 23.66 30.75 16.22
N GLY A 55 24.73 31.33 16.77
CA GLY A 55 24.98 32.77 16.71
C GLY A 55 25.17 33.29 15.27
N ILE A 56 25.92 32.57 14.43
CA ILE A 56 26.07 32.90 13.00
C ILE A 56 24.71 32.81 12.31
N TRP A 57 23.97 31.72 12.54
CA TRP A 57 22.64 31.53 11.98
C TRP A 57 21.64 32.57 12.50
N GLU A 58 21.84 33.12 13.70
CA GLU A 58 21.03 34.20 14.27
C GLU A 58 21.36 35.57 13.64
N SER A 59 22.62 35.81 13.30
CA SER A 59 23.04 37.12 12.80
C SER A 59 22.54 37.43 11.37
N ILE A 60 22.16 36.42 10.59
CA ILE A 60 21.90 36.55 9.15
C ILE A 60 20.41 36.46 8.84
N TYR A 61 19.84 37.50 8.23
CA TYR A 61 18.42 37.57 7.87
C TYR A 61 18.12 37.14 6.43
N SER A 62 19.14 37.01 5.58
CA SER A 62 19.02 36.44 4.24
C SER A 62 18.93 34.91 4.29
N ASN A 63 18.58 34.29 3.14
CA ASN A 63 18.58 32.83 2.94
C ASN A 63 19.74 32.44 2.00
N PRO A 64 20.99 32.39 2.51
CA PRO A 64 22.15 32.00 1.72
C PRO A 64 22.15 30.49 1.46
N GLY A 65 22.76 30.05 0.34
CA GLY A 65 22.75 28.63 -0.04
C GLY A 65 23.35 27.68 1.00
N TRP A 66 24.33 28.14 1.77
CA TRP A 66 24.98 27.37 2.84
C TRP A 66 24.06 27.12 4.05
N GLU A 67 22.97 27.86 4.20
CA GLU A 67 22.02 27.69 5.29
C GLU A 67 21.39 26.29 5.27
N LEU A 68 21.20 25.73 4.07
CA LEU A 68 20.71 24.36 3.90
C LEU A 68 21.58 23.34 4.65
N ASN A 69 22.90 23.44 4.50
CA ASN A 69 23.86 22.53 5.14
C ASN A 69 23.80 22.67 6.67
N MET A 70 23.65 23.90 7.19
CA MET A 70 23.46 24.13 8.63
C MET A 70 22.17 23.51 9.15
N VAL A 71 21.04 23.69 8.45
CA VAL A 71 19.76 23.10 8.86
C VAL A 71 19.82 21.57 8.84
N ASN A 72 20.49 20.97 7.86
CA ASN A 72 20.72 19.52 7.83
C ASN A 72 21.55 19.06 9.02
N LEU A 73 22.63 19.77 9.35
CA LEU A 73 23.49 19.48 10.49
C LEU A 73 22.73 19.61 11.82
N PHE A 74 21.96 20.70 12.03
CA PHE A 74 21.15 20.91 13.23
C PHE A 74 20.05 19.86 13.38
N SER A 75 19.41 19.49 12.27
CA SER A 75 18.40 18.43 12.25
C SER A 75 18.96 17.10 12.74
N LEU A 76 20.10 16.68 12.17
CA LEU A 76 20.76 15.45 12.57
C LEU A 76 21.25 15.51 14.02
N LEU A 77 21.81 16.65 14.42
CA LEU A 77 22.23 16.88 15.81
C LEU A 77 21.07 16.74 16.79
N ALA A 78 19.93 17.39 16.50
CA ALA A 78 18.75 17.33 17.35
C ALA A 78 18.25 15.89 17.48
N TRP A 79 18.17 15.15 16.38
CA TRP A 79 17.73 13.76 16.35
C TRP A 79 18.64 12.83 17.17
N CYS A 80 19.95 13.00 17.06
CA CYS A 80 20.93 12.18 17.77
C CYS A 80 21.05 12.51 19.27
N ASN A 81 20.50 13.63 19.74
CA ASN A 81 20.71 14.16 21.09
C ASN A 81 19.41 14.66 21.75
N ILE A 82 18.28 13.98 21.50
CA ILE A 82 16.96 14.33 22.04
C ILE A 82 17.00 14.43 23.58
N GLY A 83 16.63 15.59 24.12
CA GLY A 83 16.63 15.85 25.57
C GLY A 83 17.96 16.36 26.14
N TYR A 84 19.01 16.52 25.33
CA TYR A 84 20.31 17.05 25.78
C TYR A 84 20.64 18.45 25.28
N ILE A 85 19.85 18.97 24.34
CA ILE A 85 19.98 20.31 23.78
C ILE A 85 18.69 21.06 24.07
N ASP A 86 18.80 22.22 24.70
CA ASP A 86 17.68 23.13 24.90
C ASP A 86 17.48 23.99 23.64
N TRP A 87 16.45 23.63 22.87
CA TRP A 87 16.07 24.35 21.65
C TRP A 87 15.05 25.46 21.91
N GLU A 88 14.50 25.57 23.13
CA GLU A 88 13.39 26.46 23.47
C GLU A 88 13.63 27.92 23.07
N PRO A 89 14.82 28.52 23.32
CA PRO A 89 15.09 29.91 22.91
C PRO A 89 15.04 30.14 21.40
N TRP A 90 15.24 29.08 20.61
CA TRP A 90 15.40 29.14 19.16
C TRP A 90 14.10 28.81 18.41
N LEU A 91 13.11 28.20 19.06
CA LEU A 91 11.87 27.74 18.43
C LEU A 91 11.16 28.82 17.61
N PRO A 92 10.93 30.06 18.11
CA PRO A 92 10.23 31.09 17.32
C PRO A 92 10.92 31.37 15.98
N ARG A 93 12.26 31.39 15.99
CA ARG A 93 13.05 31.65 14.79
C ARG A 93 13.06 30.45 13.85
N ILE A 94 13.22 29.25 14.38
CA ILE A 94 13.17 27.99 13.62
C ILE A 94 11.86 27.91 12.84
N PHE A 95 10.72 28.04 13.52
CA PHE A 95 9.41 27.97 12.88
C PHE A 95 9.16 29.12 11.90
N THR A 96 9.65 30.33 12.19
CA THR A 96 9.58 31.46 11.24
C THR A 96 10.37 31.17 9.96
N ARG A 97 11.58 30.59 10.05
CA ARG A 97 12.38 30.22 8.88
C ARG A 97 11.73 29.09 8.09
N ILE A 98 11.21 28.07 8.76
CA ILE A 98 10.47 26.97 8.14
C ILE A 98 9.26 27.50 7.37
N LEU A 99 8.45 28.37 7.98
CA LEU A 99 7.31 28.99 7.30
C LEU A 99 7.73 29.76 6.04
N LYS A 100 8.82 30.54 6.12
CA LYS A 100 9.39 31.24 4.97
C LYS A 100 9.88 30.29 3.89
N SER A 101 10.41 29.12 4.25
CA SER A 101 10.96 28.15 3.29
C SER A 101 9.90 27.54 2.36
N PHE A 102 8.62 27.56 2.76
CA PHE A 102 7.51 27.11 1.90
C PHE A 102 7.20 28.06 0.74
N SER A 103 7.80 29.27 0.71
CA SER A 103 7.57 30.24 -0.37
C SER A 103 6.09 30.52 -0.66
N LEU A 104 5.27 30.63 0.40
CA LEU A 104 3.82 30.80 0.25
C LEU A 104 3.49 32.19 -0.34
N PRO A 105 2.58 32.27 -1.32
CA PRO A 105 2.15 33.55 -1.88
C PRO A 105 1.25 34.26 -0.86
N VAL A 106 1.82 35.21 -0.11
CA VAL A 106 1.09 36.04 0.85
C VAL A 106 1.02 37.46 0.31
N GLY A 107 -0.19 37.99 0.11
CA GLY A 107 -0.42 39.35 -0.39
C GLY A 107 -0.55 39.46 -1.92
N LYS A 108 -0.80 40.68 -2.41
CA LYS A 108 -0.95 40.98 -3.85
C LYS A 108 0.44 41.21 -4.45
N LEU A 109 0.91 40.30 -5.32
CA LEU A 109 2.10 40.44 -6.19
C LEU A 109 3.48 40.46 -5.49
N GLN A 110 3.91 39.36 -4.88
CA GLN A 110 5.33 39.13 -4.63
C GLN A 110 5.78 37.78 -5.18
N VAL A 111 6.62 37.84 -6.23
CA VAL A 111 7.41 36.70 -6.69
C VAL A 111 8.60 36.59 -5.76
N SER A 112 8.52 35.73 -4.75
CA SER A 112 9.68 35.41 -3.92
C SER A 112 10.68 34.61 -4.77
N LEU A 113 11.83 35.21 -5.07
CA LEU A 113 12.95 34.54 -5.73
C LEU A 113 13.76 33.77 -4.67
N GLN A 114 13.19 32.74 -4.06
CA GLN A 114 13.98 31.80 -3.27
C GLN A 114 14.79 30.90 -4.22
N GLN A 115 16.12 30.96 -4.09
CA GLN A 115 17.04 30.13 -4.87
C GLN A 115 17.33 28.78 -4.21
N TYR A 116 17.09 28.65 -2.90
CA TYR A 116 17.43 27.48 -2.10
C TYR A 116 16.26 27.05 -1.22
N HIS A 117 15.93 25.76 -1.28
CA HIS A 117 14.83 25.15 -0.53
C HIS A 117 15.39 24.23 0.55
N TYR A 118 14.81 24.29 1.74
CA TYR A 118 15.14 23.35 2.80
C TYR A 118 14.70 21.93 2.41
N SER A 119 15.50 20.95 2.82
CA SER A 119 15.07 19.56 2.75
C SER A 119 13.92 19.33 3.73
N MET A 120 12.75 18.94 3.22
CA MET A 120 11.59 18.62 4.06
C MET A 120 11.91 17.47 5.04
N SER A 121 12.81 16.55 4.70
CA SER A 121 13.24 15.49 5.62
C SER A 121 14.00 16.06 6.82
N SER A 122 14.92 17.00 6.58
CA SER A 122 15.70 17.62 7.65
C SER A 122 14.82 18.48 8.54
N VAL A 123 13.94 19.30 7.95
CA VAL A 123 12.99 20.15 8.70
C VAL A 123 12.09 19.31 9.61
N THR A 124 11.50 18.25 9.07
CA THR A 124 10.58 17.39 9.83
C THR A 124 11.29 16.60 10.92
N THR A 125 12.47 16.06 10.64
CA THR A 125 13.32 15.39 11.64
C THR A 125 13.70 16.35 12.77
N TRP A 126 14.02 17.61 12.45
CA TRP A 126 14.39 18.62 13.44
C TRP A 126 13.21 18.94 14.34
N ILE A 127 12.04 19.27 13.77
CA ILE A 127 10.79 19.50 14.53
C ILE A 127 10.50 18.31 15.43
N VAL A 128 10.48 17.10 14.87
CA VAL A 128 10.13 15.89 15.63
C VAL A 128 11.12 15.65 16.75
N ALA A 129 12.42 15.89 16.57
CA ALA A 129 13.41 15.75 17.64
C ALA A 129 13.18 16.72 18.81
N MET A 130 12.63 17.92 18.55
CA MET A 130 12.35 18.94 19.55
C MET A 130 11.01 18.74 20.29
N LEU A 131 10.12 17.86 19.81
CA LEU A 131 8.87 17.55 20.49
C LEU A 131 9.11 16.78 21.80
N GLY A 132 8.13 16.77 22.71
CA GLY A 132 8.20 15.99 23.95
C GLY A 132 7.86 16.83 25.17
N ASN A 133 8.08 16.25 26.35
CA ASN A 133 7.72 16.88 27.61
C ASN A 133 8.55 18.15 27.86
N GLY A 134 7.87 19.22 28.30
CA GLY A 134 8.52 20.47 28.70
C GLY A 134 8.92 21.41 27.56
N SER A 135 8.67 21.08 26.29
CA SER A 135 8.92 21.98 25.16
C SER A 135 7.62 22.63 24.64
N SER A 136 7.68 23.91 24.27
CA SER A 136 6.59 24.59 23.55
C SER A 136 6.56 24.27 22.05
N CYS A 137 7.43 23.39 21.56
CA CYS A 137 7.55 23.05 20.14
C CYS A 137 6.22 22.60 19.51
N LEU A 138 5.36 21.90 20.27
CA LEU A 138 4.05 21.49 19.77
C LEU A 138 3.12 22.68 19.52
N GLN A 139 3.14 23.71 20.39
CA GLN A 139 2.35 24.93 20.20
C GLN A 139 2.80 25.66 18.94
N HIS A 140 4.11 25.83 18.75
CA HIS A 140 4.64 26.42 17.53
C HIS A 140 4.28 25.62 16.26
N LEU A 141 4.22 24.30 16.36
CA LEU A 141 3.76 23.45 15.27
C LEU A 141 2.27 23.63 14.97
N GLN A 142 1.43 23.77 15.99
CA GLN A 142 0.00 24.08 15.84
C GLN A 142 -0.21 25.44 15.17
N ASP A 143 0.56 26.45 15.57
CA ASP A 143 0.51 27.78 14.97
C ASP A 143 0.95 27.73 13.49
N LEU A 144 2.00 26.96 13.19
CA LEU A 144 2.45 26.73 11.81
C LEU A 144 1.34 26.08 10.98
N PHE A 145 0.73 24.99 11.44
CA PHE A 145 -0.37 24.33 10.72
C PHE A 145 -1.57 25.24 10.54
N THR A 146 -1.89 26.06 11.54
CA THR A 146 -2.95 27.07 11.44
C THR A 146 -2.66 28.09 10.34
N ALA A 147 -1.42 28.57 10.23
CA ALA A 147 -1.01 29.52 9.20
C ALA A 147 -1.05 28.92 7.78
N ILE A 148 -0.69 27.65 7.62
CA ILE A 148 -0.61 26.99 6.30
C ILE A 148 -1.88 26.24 5.90
N LYS A 149 -2.88 26.08 6.79
CA LYS A 149 -4.09 25.25 6.58
C LYS A 149 -4.80 25.55 5.26
N ASN A 150 -4.98 26.83 4.94
CA ASN A 150 -5.69 27.25 3.72
C ASN A 150 -4.98 26.80 2.44
N PHE A 151 -3.66 26.64 2.47
CA PHE A 151 -2.87 26.20 1.31
C PHE A 151 -2.98 24.70 1.03
N TYR A 152 -3.52 23.90 1.96
CA TYR A 152 -3.87 22.49 1.70
C TYR A 152 -5.21 22.35 0.97
N HIS A 153 -6.07 23.36 0.97
CA HIS A 153 -7.40 23.27 0.37
C HIS A 153 -7.31 22.98 -1.14
N PRO A 154 -8.13 22.07 -1.71
CA PRO A 154 -8.04 21.68 -3.12
C PRO A 154 -8.15 22.85 -4.12
N SER A 155 -8.87 23.91 -3.74
CA SER A 155 -8.99 25.14 -4.55
C SER A 155 -7.70 25.98 -4.62
N ASN A 156 -6.78 25.79 -3.67
CA ASN A 156 -5.52 26.53 -3.58
C ASN A 156 -4.37 25.66 -4.08
N SER A 157 -4.31 25.46 -5.40
CA SER A 157 -3.24 24.68 -6.04
C SER A 157 -2.09 25.60 -6.47
N GLY A 158 -0.85 25.16 -6.26
CA GLY A 158 0.34 25.94 -6.61
C GLY A 158 1.63 25.15 -6.43
N LYS A 159 2.77 25.75 -6.78
CA LYS A 159 4.10 25.09 -6.66
C LYS A 159 4.41 24.64 -5.22
N PHE A 160 3.96 25.42 -4.23
CA PHE A 160 4.11 25.11 -2.80
C PHE A 160 3.44 23.81 -2.35
N GLN A 161 2.47 23.29 -3.12
CA GLN A 161 1.67 22.13 -2.72
C GLN A 161 2.50 20.85 -2.59
N GLN A 162 3.52 20.69 -3.44
CA GLN A 162 4.44 19.56 -3.35
C GLN A 162 5.20 19.58 -2.02
N ASP A 163 5.73 20.74 -1.63
CA ASP A 163 6.49 20.90 -0.40
C ASP A 163 5.62 20.75 0.84
N LEU A 164 4.40 21.30 0.82
CA LEU A 164 3.44 21.16 1.92
C LEU A 164 3.02 19.70 2.12
N ILE A 165 2.65 18.98 1.05
CA ILE A 165 2.24 17.58 1.17
C ILE A 165 3.44 16.70 1.56
N SER A 166 4.64 16.98 1.03
CA SER A 166 5.86 16.29 1.45
C SER A 166 6.23 16.58 2.90
N PHE A 167 6.02 17.81 3.39
CA PHE A 167 6.22 18.16 4.79
C PHE A 167 5.26 17.38 5.67
N LEU A 168 3.97 17.36 5.31
CA LEU A 168 2.93 16.64 6.04
C LEU A 168 3.26 15.14 6.18
N SER A 169 3.59 14.47 5.06
CA SER A 169 3.88 13.03 5.07
C SER A 169 5.15 12.70 5.84
N LYS A 170 6.23 13.46 5.62
CA LYS A 170 7.53 13.25 6.30
C LYS A 170 7.47 13.59 7.78
N LEU A 171 6.67 14.58 8.19
CA LEU A 171 6.47 14.90 9.60
C LEU A 171 5.80 13.74 10.34
N ALA A 172 4.72 13.19 9.76
CA ALA A 172 4.05 12.03 10.32
C ALA A 172 4.97 10.81 10.35
N GLN A 173 5.75 10.58 9.29
CA GLN A 173 6.75 9.51 9.22
C GLN A 173 7.82 9.65 10.32
N ALA A 174 8.47 10.80 10.41
CA ALA A 174 9.52 11.05 11.39
C ALA A 174 9.02 10.87 12.83
N PHE A 175 7.76 11.26 13.11
CA PHE A 175 7.14 11.03 14.41
C PHE A 175 6.91 9.55 14.69
N VAL A 176 6.42 8.78 13.70
CA VAL A 176 6.33 7.30 13.80
C VAL A 176 7.70 6.68 14.05
N ASP A 177 8.74 7.14 13.33
CA ASP A 177 10.11 6.65 13.49
C ASP A 177 10.64 6.94 14.91
N ARG A 178 10.31 8.10 15.48
CA ARG A 178 10.68 8.45 16.87
C ARG A 178 9.95 7.57 17.88
N VAL A 179 8.64 7.39 17.74
CA VAL A 179 7.87 6.50 18.62
C VAL A 179 8.40 5.08 18.52
N HIS A 180 8.71 4.60 17.32
CA HIS A 180 9.30 3.28 17.12
C HIS A 180 10.67 3.17 17.79
N LEU A 181 11.54 4.18 17.65
CA LEU A 181 12.84 4.25 18.29
C LEU A 181 12.73 4.18 19.82
N GLU A 182 11.85 4.98 20.43
CA GLU A 182 11.68 5.06 21.88
C GLU A 182 10.98 3.85 22.50
N ARG A 183 10.18 3.11 21.71
CA ARG A 183 9.45 1.92 22.15
C ARG A 183 10.15 0.60 21.79
N LYS A 184 11.28 0.64 21.06
CA LYS A 184 12.08 -0.57 20.77
C LYS A 184 12.57 -1.23 22.05
N ALA A 185 12.30 -2.51 22.18
CA ALA A 185 12.71 -3.31 23.35
C ALA A 185 14.18 -3.74 23.31
N ASN A 186 14.80 -3.79 22.12
CA ASN A 186 16.16 -4.31 21.97
C ASN A 186 17.19 -3.22 22.30
N PRO A 187 18.16 -3.49 23.19
CA PRO A 187 19.25 -2.58 23.47
C PRO A 187 20.04 -2.37 22.18
N VAL A 188 20.09 -1.13 21.72
CA VAL A 188 20.94 -0.72 20.61
C VAL A 188 22.19 -0.06 21.14
N TRP A 189 23.31 -0.22 20.43
CA TRP A 189 24.59 0.38 20.79
C TRP A 189 24.59 1.92 20.67
N TYR A 190 23.57 2.48 20.01
CA TYR A 190 23.39 3.91 19.79
C TYR A 190 22.33 4.52 20.72
N PHE A 191 22.33 5.85 20.78
CA PHE A 191 21.50 6.72 21.63
C PHE A 191 20.03 6.32 21.77
N THR A 192 19.56 6.28 23.01
CA THR A 192 18.14 6.21 23.39
C THR A 192 17.79 7.48 24.18
N PRO A 193 16.68 8.18 23.86
CA PRO A 193 16.26 9.35 24.62
C PRO A 193 16.06 9.04 26.11
N PRO A 194 16.44 9.96 27.02
CA PRO A 194 16.19 9.79 28.45
C PRO A 194 14.69 9.67 28.73
N ASP A 195 14.30 8.91 29.75
CA ASP A 195 12.90 8.62 30.05
C ASP A 195 12.04 9.89 30.21
N ALA A 196 12.59 10.96 30.80
CA ALA A 196 11.91 12.24 30.96
C ALA A 196 11.51 12.92 29.63
N TYR A 197 12.25 12.66 28.55
CA TYR A 197 12.04 13.26 27.23
C TYR A 197 11.38 12.32 26.23
N ARG A 198 11.07 11.08 26.64
CA ARG A 198 10.30 10.15 25.81
C ARG A 198 8.88 10.65 25.63
N LEU A 199 8.34 10.42 24.43
CA LEU A 199 6.97 10.74 24.07
C LEU A 199 6.01 9.91 24.95
N THR A 200 5.10 10.61 25.61
CA THR A 200 3.97 10.01 26.32
C THR A 200 2.84 9.71 25.35
N GLU A 201 1.90 8.84 25.77
CA GLU A 201 0.69 8.59 24.97
C GLU A 201 -0.12 9.88 24.75
N GLN A 202 -0.11 10.82 25.69
CA GLN A 202 -0.77 12.11 25.49
C GLN A 202 -0.08 12.93 24.40
N ASN A 203 1.26 12.99 24.37
CA ASN A 203 1.98 13.72 23.32
C ASN A 203 1.69 13.16 21.92
N ILE A 204 1.56 11.83 21.80
CA ILE A 204 1.19 11.16 20.54
C ILE A 204 -0.22 11.61 20.11
N THR A 205 -1.18 11.61 21.04
CA THR A 205 -2.56 12.07 20.78
C THR A 205 -2.60 13.54 20.35
N ASP A 206 -1.88 14.41 21.05
CA ASP A 206 -1.87 15.85 20.76
C ASP A 206 -1.21 16.16 19.42
N PHE A 207 -0.14 15.44 19.08
CA PHE A 207 0.48 15.52 17.75
C PHE A 207 -0.50 15.10 16.65
N VAL A 208 -1.20 13.96 16.79
CA VAL A 208 -2.18 13.53 15.79
C VAL A 208 -3.30 14.56 15.64
N ASN A 209 -3.81 15.11 16.74
CA ASN A 209 -4.83 16.16 16.71
C ASN A 209 -4.35 17.45 16.02
N CYS A 210 -3.08 17.82 16.20
CA CYS A 210 -2.46 18.97 15.53
C CYS A 210 -2.43 18.80 14.00
N VAL A 211 -2.15 17.59 13.50
CA VAL A 211 -1.84 17.34 12.09
C VAL A 211 -3.06 16.85 11.28
N LYS A 212 -3.98 16.09 11.90
CA LYS A 212 -5.03 15.34 11.19
C LYS A 212 -5.92 16.19 10.29
N GLU A 213 -6.26 17.41 10.69
CA GLU A 213 -7.15 18.28 9.91
C GLU A 213 -6.53 18.65 8.55
N CYS A 214 -5.24 18.98 8.53
CA CYS A 214 -4.53 19.27 7.29
C CYS A 214 -4.39 18.00 6.43
N ALA A 215 -4.20 16.83 7.06
CA ALA A 215 -4.16 15.56 6.34
C ALA A 215 -5.50 15.21 5.68
N PHE A 216 -6.62 15.42 6.38
CA PHE A 216 -7.96 15.21 5.82
C PHE A 216 -8.32 16.17 4.69
N ILE A 217 -7.78 17.39 4.70
CA ILE A 217 -7.95 18.32 3.58
C ILE A 217 -7.04 17.90 2.42
N ALA A 218 -5.80 17.51 2.73
CA ALA A 218 -4.77 17.15 1.75
C ALA A 218 -5.16 15.93 0.89
N ILE A 219 -5.94 14.98 1.39
CA ILE A 219 -6.37 13.85 0.55
C ILE A 219 -7.26 14.26 -0.63
N PHE A 220 -7.87 15.46 -0.61
CA PHE A 220 -8.71 15.92 -1.72
C PHE A 220 -7.93 16.79 -2.73
N THR A 221 -6.61 16.89 -2.59
CA THR A 221 -5.80 17.68 -3.52
C THR A 221 -5.74 17.05 -4.90
N LYS A 222 -5.75 17.89 -5.93
CA LYS A 222 -5.71 17.45 -7.34
C LYS A 222 -4.44 16.70 -7.72
N ALA A 223 -3.35 16.91 -6.97
CA ALA A 223 -2.06 16.27 -7.14
C ALA A 223 -1.60 15.67 -5.80
N TYR A 224 -0.65 14.72 -5.86
CA TYR A 224 0.00 14.11 -4.70
C TYR A 224 -0.90 13.35 -3.70
N LEU A 225 -2.09 12.90 -4.15
CA LEU A 225 -3.03 12.09 -3.35
C LEU A 225 -2.35 10.93 -2.61
N LYS A 226 -1.47 10.18 -3.29
CA LYS A 226 -0.77 9.03 -2.69
C LYS A 226 0.13 9.45 -1.51
N GLU A 227 0.74 10.62 -1.60
CA GLU A 227 1.63 11.13 -0.55
C GLU A 227 0.82 11.69 0.64
N ALA A 228 -0.32 12.34 0.37
CA ALA A 228 -1.28 12.72 1.41
C ALA A 228 -1.88 11.49 2.12
N ALA A 229 -2.21 10.43 1.37
CA ALA A 229 -2.68 9.16 1.92
C ALA A 229 -1.63 8.52 2.87
N LYS A 230 -0.34 8.58 2.53
CA LYS A 230 0.73 8.14 3.45
C LYS A 230 0.75 8.93 4.74
N ALA A 231 0.48 10.23 4.71
CA ALA A 231 0.38 11.01 5.95
C ALA A 231 -0.75 10.47 6.84
N CYS A 232 -1.94 10.22 6.28
CA CYS A 232 -3.02 9.56 7.01
C CYS A 232 -2.62 8.16 7.51
N GLN A 233 -1.91 7.38 6.70
CA GLN A 233 -1.40 6.06 7.08
C GLN A 233 -0.50 6.14 8.32
N TYR A 234 0.49 7.03 8.34
CA TYR A 234 1.38 7.21 9.49
C TYR A 234 0.64 7.72 10.72
N LEU A 235 -0.28 8.69 10.58
CA LEU A 235 -1.11 9.15 11.70
C LEU A 235 -1.99 8.03 12.26
N SER A 236 -2.51 7.15 11.40
CA SER A 236 -3.30 5.99 11.81
C SER A 236 -2.47 4.88 12.44
N MET A 237 -1.17 4.78 12.14
CA MET A 237 -0.27 3.89 12.92
C MET A 237 -0.11 4.35 14.37
N LEU A 238 -0.30 5.64 14.65
CA LEU A 238 -0.20 6.24 15.98
C LEU A 238 -1.53 6.20 16.75
N ARG A 239 -2.61 6.69 16.11
CA ARG A 239 -3.96 6.82 16.68
C ARG A 239 -5.02 6.48 15.63
N PRO A 240 -5.25 5.19 15.33
CA PRO A 240 -6.22 4.79 14.31
C PRO A 240 -7.66 5.24 14.63
N GLU A 241 -8.04 5.32 15.90
CA GLU A 241 -9.35 5.77 16.38
C GLU A 241 -9.67 7.23 16.03
N LEU A 242 -8.65 8.06 15.76
CA LEU A 242 -8.83 9.46 15.35
C LEU A 242 -8.86 9.65 13.82
N ILE A 243 -8.43 8.64 13.06
CA ILE A 243 -8.21 8.75 11.61
C ILE A 243 -9.18 7.88 10.81
N VAL A 244 -9.35 6.61 11.21
CA VAL A 244 -10.15 5.64 10.46
C VAL A 244 -11.65 5.98 10.49
N PRO A 245 -12.31 6.18 11.65
CA PRO A 245 -13.76 6.43 11.66
C PRO A 245 -14.20 7.65 10.83
N PRO A 246 -13.55 8.83 10.92
CA PRO A 246 -13.92 9.98 10.09
C PRO A 246 -13.78 9.74 8.59
N LEU A 247 -12.81 8.91 8.16
CA LEU A 247 -12.64 8.56 6.74
C LEU A 247 -13.70 7.57 6.27
N VAL A 248 -14.08 6.62 7.13
CA VAL A 248 -15.16 5.65 6.87
C VAL A 248 -16.50 6.37 6.75
N GLU A 249 -16.83 7.27 7.67
CA GLU A 249 -18.04 8.10 7.60
C GLU A 249 -18.09 8.94 6.31
N LYS A 250 -16.97 9.57 5.95
CA LYS A 250 -16.84 10.32 4.70
C LYS A 250 -17.01 9.42 3.47
N LEU A 251 -16.53 8.17 3.51
CA LEU A 251 -16.71 7.22 2.41
C LEU A 251 -18.19 6.89 2.23
N PHE A 252 -18.90 6.50 3.29
CA PHE A 252 -20.33 6.19 3.21
C PHE A 252 -21.13 7.38 2.67
N SER A 253 -20.86 8.60 3.16
CA SER A 253 -21.49 9.82 2.60
C SER A 253 -21.15 10.09 1.13
N SER A 254 -19.99 9.61 0.65
CA SER A 254 -19.56 9.77 -0.74
C SER A 254 -20.12 8.69 -1.66
N ILE A 255 -20.47 7.51 -1.14
CA ILE A 255 -21.12 6.44 -1.90
C ILE A 255 -22.54 6.86 -2.29
N ASP A 256 -23.25 7.52 -1.37
CA ASP A 256 -24.59 8.05 -1.61
C ASP A 256 -24.62 9.28 -2.52
N SER A 257 -23.47 9.98 -2.64
CA SER A 257 -23.35 11.19 -3.46
C SER A 257 -23.06 10.86 -4.92
N MET A 258 -24.05 11.04 -5.79
CA MET A 258 -23.86 10.87 -7.25
C MET A 258 -23.08 12.03 -7.90
N SER A 259 -22.87 13.16 -7.21
CA SER A 259 -22.36 14.40 -7.80
C SER A 259 -20.84 14.60 -7.70
N GLU A 260 -20.14 13.90 -6.80
CA GLU A 260 -18.71 14.16 -6.50
C GLU A 260 -17.82 12.89 -6.56
N PRO A 261 -17.65 12.27 -7.74
CA PRO A 261 -16.91 11.00 -7.89
C PRO A 261 -15.42 11.07 -7.49
N HIS A 262 -14.83 12.27 -7.52
CA HIS A 262 -13.45 12.49 -7.10
C HIS A 262 -13.25 12.33 -5.58
N ARG A 263 -14.31 12.54 -4.77
CA ARG A 263 -14.25 12.31 -3.32
C ARG A 263 -14.20 10.83 -3.00
N PHE A 264 -15.04 10.03 -3.67
CA PHE A 264 -15.02 8.57 -3.56
C PHE A 264 -13.63 8.01 -3.86
N THR A 265 -13.05 8.37 -5.00
CA THR A 265 -11.72 7.86 -5.41
C THR A 265 -10.60 8.29 -4.46
N SER A 266 -10.63 9.53 -3.96
CA SER A 266 -9.64 10.05 -3.00
C SER A 266 -9.71 9.32 -1.65
N ILE A 267 -10.91 9.17 -1.09
CA ILE A 267 -11.10 8.50 0.21
C ILE A 267 -10.78 7.00 0.10
N MET A 268 -11.22 6.33 -0.96
CA MET A 268 -10.92 4.91 -1.18
C MET A 268 -9.42 4.64 -1.32
N THR A 269 -8.70 5.51 -2.04
CA THR A 269 -7.23 5.41 -2.14
C THR A 269 -6.56 5.57 -0.78
N CYS A 270 -7.07 6.49 0.05
CA CYS A 270 -6.59 6.69 1.42
C CYS A 270 -6.88 5.47 2.30
N LEU A 271 -8.13 4.98 2.32
CA LEU A 271 -8.53 3.80 3.10
C LEU A 271 -7.79 2.53 2.67
N ALA A 272 -7.46 2.38 1.38
CA ALA A 272 -6.63 1.27 0.92
C ALA A 272 -5.24 1.27 1.57
N SER A 273 -4.65 2.45 1.82
CA SER A 273 -3.37 2.57 2.56
C SER A 273 -3.51 2.28 4.07
N LEU A 274 -4.73 2.37 4.59
CA LEU A 274 -5.10 2.16 5.99
C LEU A 274 -5.64 0.74 6.26
N ALA A 275 -5.59 -0.16 5.27
CA ALA A 275 -6.21 -1.48 5.35
C ALA A 275 -5.76 -2.28 6.58
N ARG A 276 -4.47 -2.22 6.94
CA ARG A 276 -3.96 -2.94 8.13
C ARG A 276 -4.54 -2.39 9.43
N GLN A 277 -4.74 -1.08 9.53
CA GLN A 277 -5.29 -0.42 10.71
C GLN A 277 -6.80 -0.64 10.85
N ILE A 278 -7.50 -0.84 9.73
CA ILE A 278 -8.91 -1.27 9.72
C ILE A 278 -9.01 -2.73 10.19
N VAL A 279 -8.14 -3.61 9.69
CA VAL A 279 -8.29 -5.07 9.86
C VAL A 279 -7.68 -5.60 11.16
N ARG A 280 -6.58 -5.02 11.65
CA ARG A 280 -5.87 -5.49 12.84
C ARG A 280 -6.54 -5.00 14.12
N GLN A 281 -6.74 -5.89 15.09
CA GLN A 281 -7.14 -5.50 16.43
C GLN A 281 -6.01 -4.73 17.12
N ALA A 282 -6.29 -3.51 17.55
CA ALA A 282 -5.40 -2.70 18.37
C ALA A 282 -6.04 -2.41 19.73
N PRO A 283 -5.28 -2.37 20.85
CA PRO A 283 -5.83 -2.11 22.18
C PRO A 283 -6.66 -0.81 22.27
N HIS A 284 -6.25 0.22 21.54
CA HIS A 284 -6.92 1.54 21.53
C HIS A 284 -7.96 1.69 20.41
N PHE A 285 -8.07 0.69 19.52
CA PHE A 285 -9.02 0.70 18.40
C PHE A 285 -9.44 -0.72 18.05
N SER A 286 -10.32 -1.28 18.87
CA SER A 286 -10.89 -2.61 18.67
C SER A 286 -12.01 -2.61 17.62
N GLN A 287 -12.68 -1.48 17.41
CA GLN A 287 -13.82 -1.35 16.49
C GLN A 287 -13.44 -1.45 15.01
N GLY A 288 -12.17 -1.33 14.63
CA GLY A 288 -11.76 -1.33 13.21
C GLY A 288 -12.33 -2.50 12.40
N GLN A 289 -12.32 -3.70 13.00
CA GLN A 289 -12.78 -4.93 12.36
C GLN A 289 -14.27 -4.92 12.00
N THR A 290 -15.10 -4.18 12.75
CA THR A 290 -16.55 -4.10 12.46
C THR A 290 -16.82 -3.40 11.14
N TYR A 291 -15.90 -2.55 10.66
CA TYR A 291 -16.03 -1.88 9.37
C TYR A 291 -15.70 -2.78 8.16
N VAL A 292 -14.98 -3.89 8.35
CA VAL A 292 -14.43 -4.70 7.24
C VAL A 292 -15.53 -5.19 6.30
N LEU A 293 -16.49 -5.98 6.79
CA LEU A 293 -17.56 -6.55 5.96
C LEU A 293 -18.51 -5.47 5.40
N PRO A 294 -18.98 -4.49 6.20
CA PRO A 294 -19.78 -3.38 5.68
C PRO A 294 -19.09 -2.63 4.53
N LEU A 295 -17.80 -2.32 4.67
CA LEU A 295 -17.02 -1.67 3.62
C LEU A 295 -16.87 -2.54 2.39
N LEU A 296 -16.50 -3.82 2.55
CA LEU A 296 -16.38 -4.77 1.45
C LEU A 296 -17.66 -4.85 0.62
N MET A 297 -18.83 -4.93 1.27
CA MET A 297 -20.13 -4.95 0.59
C MET A 297 -20.47 -3.61 -0.06
N ALA A 298 -20.25 -2.50 0.64
CA ALA A 298 -20.66 -1.17 0.17
C ALA A 298 -19.89 -0.70 -1.07
N VAL A 299 -18.65 -1.16 -1.26
CA VAL A 299 -17.80 -0.74 -2.39
C VAL A 299 -17.95 -1.61 -3.63
N LEU A 300 -18.64 -2.76 -3.57
CA LEU A 300 -18.85 -3.64 -4.73
C LEU A 300 -19.50 -2.94 -5.94
N PRO A 301 -20.47 -2.02 -5.79
CA PRO A 301 -21.00 -1.23 -6.90
C PRO A 301 -19.96 -0.29 -7.55
N GLY A 302 -18.77 -0.14 -6.96
CA GLY A 302 -17.62 0.53 -7.55
C GLY A 302 -16.91 -0.26 -8.64
N ILE A 303 -17.20 -1.57 -8.78
CA ILE A 303 -16.79 -2.39 -9.92
C ILE A 303 -17.75 -2.10 -11.08
N ASP A 304 -17.40 -1.09 -11.88
CA ASP A 304 -18.20 -0.56 -12.98
C ASP A 304 -17.38 -0.62 -14.29
N SER A 305 -17.91 -1.32 -15.30
CA SER A 305 -17.26 -1.42 -16.61
C SER A 305 -17.16 -0.07 -17.33
N ASN A 306 -17.98 0.92 -16.96
CA ASN A 306 -18.01 2.23 -17.59
C ASN A 306 -17.05 3.25 -16.95
N ASP A 307 -16.57 3.00 -15.73
CA ASP A 307 -15.65 3.90 -15.02
C ASP A 307 -14.41 3.14 -14.53
N PHE A 308 -13.41 3.04 -15.40
CA PHE A 308 -12.15 2.38 -15.09
C PHE A 308 -11.45 2.98 -13.86
N LYS A 309 -11.54 4.31 -13.63
CA LYS A 309 -10.87 4.94 -12.49
C LYS A 309 -11.53 4.52 -11.18
N LYS A 310 -12.85 4.50 -11.14
CA LYS A 310 -13.63 4.02 -9.98
C LYS A 310 -13.37 2.54 -9.73
N THR A 311 -13.36 1.72 -10.78
CA THR A 311 -13.05 0.28 -10.70
C THR A 311 -11.64 0.02 -10.21
N ALA A 312 -10.63 0.72 -10.74
CA ALA A 312 -9.24 0.53 -10.34
C ALA A 312 -9.01 0.87 -8.85
N VAL A 313 -9.61 1.95 -8.36
CA VAL A 313 -9.50 2.33 -6.94
C VAL A 313 -10.30 1.35 -6.04
N THR A 314 -11.45 0.87 -6.50
CA THR A 314 -12.24 -0.16 -5.81
C THR A 314 -11.43 -1.46 -5.68
N PHE A 315 -10.81 -1.92 -6.77
CA PHE A 315 -9.92 -3.08 -6.75
C PHE A 315 -8.72 -2.88 -5.83
N GLN A 316 -8.12 -1.69 -5.82
CA GLN A 316 -7.00 -1.41 -4.91
C GLN A 316 -7.42 -1.56 -3.44
N PHE A 317 -8.58 -1.03 -3.06
CA PHE A 317 -9.10 -1.15 -1.70
C PHE A 317 -9.49 -2.60 -1.35
N LEU A 318 -10.27 -3.26 -2.20
CA LEU A 318 -10.68 -4.65 -2.00
C LEU A 318 -9.45 -5.55 -1.85
N ASN A 319 -8.46 -5.43 -2.73
CA ASN A 319 -7.23 -6.20 -2.65
C ASN A 319 -6.47 -5.94 -1.35
N ALA A 320 -6.38 -4.68 -0.90
CA ALA A 320 -5.69 -4.35 0.34
C ALA A 320 -6.34 -5.00 1.58
N ILE A 321 -7.67 -5.11 1.61
CA ILE A 321 -8.41 -5.77 2.70
C ILE A 321 -8.35 -7.30 2.56
N LEU A 322 -8.65 -7.83 1.37
CA LEU A 322 -8.73 -9.28 1.11
C LEU A 322 -7.40 -10.02 1.33
N MET A 323 -6.28 -9.32 1.16
CA MET A 323 -4.96 -9.85 1.48
C MET A 323 -4.64 -9.88 2.99
N LEU A 324 -5.52 -9.37 3.85
CA LEU A 324 -5.31 -9.27 5.31
C LEU A 324 -6.39 -10.00 6.13
N VAL A 325 -7.43 -10.54 5.49
CA VAL A 325 -8.57 -11.20 6.16
C VAL A 325 -8.71 -12.65 5.73
N THR A 326 -9.27 -13.46 6.62
CA THR A 326 -9.71 -14.82 6.31
C THR A 326 -11.21 -14.83 5.99
N CYS A 327 -11.57 -15.28 4.80
CA CYS A 327 -12.95 -15.40 4.34
C CYS A 327 -13.61 -16.67 4.91
N VAL A 328 -13.93 -16.64 6.20
CA VAL A 328 -14.46 -17.79 6.95
C VAL A 328 -15.68 -17.35 7.74
N ASP A 329 -16.80 -18.05 7.57
CA ASP A 329 -17.97 -17.86 8.42
C ASP A 329 -17.73 -18.49 9.79
N CYS A 330 -17.48 -17.63 10.78
CA CYS A 330 -17.30 -17.99 12.19
C CYS A 330 -18.45 -17.47 13.06
N SER A 331 -19.62 -17.21 12.47
CA SER A 331 -20.81 -16.72 13.21
C SER A 331 -21.26 -17.68 14.32
N SER A 332 -21.05 -18.99 14.13
CA SER A 332 -21.37 -20.02 15.13
C SER A 332 -20.43 -20.02 16.34
N ALA A 333 -19.27 -19.35 16.28
CA ALA A 333 -18.31 -19.29 17.38
C ALA A 333 -18.89 -18.66 18.65
N ILE A 334 -19.93 -17.84 18.52
CA ILE A 334 -20.63 -17.16 19.62
C ILE A 334 -21.34 -18.15 20.55
N HIS A 335 -21.73 -19.30 20.02
CA HIS A 335 -22.38 -20.36 20.80
C HIS A 335 -21.39 -21.33 21.43
N THR A 336 -20.15 -21.39 20.92
CA THR A 336 -19.13 -22.35 21.35
C THR A 336 -18.10 -21.74 22.28
N ARG A 337 -17.79 -20.45 22.12
CA ARG A 337 -16.76 -19.73 22.88
C ARG A 337 -17.36 -18.81 23.94
N ASN A 338 -16.72 -18.78 25.11
CA ASN A 338 -17.09 -17.90 26.23
C ASN A 338 -16.13 -16.71 26.41
N ASP A 339 -15.01 -16.67 25.68
CA ASP A 339 -13.94 -15.67 25.81
C ASP A 339 -14.07 -14.50 24.81
N LEU A 340 -15.21 -14.37 24.13
CA LEU A 340 -15.44 -13.34 23.12
C LEU A 340 -15.84 -12.00 23.74
N THR A 341 -15.16 -10.94 23.31
CA THR A 341 -15.59 -9.55 23.56
C THR A 341 -16.85 -9.19 22.78
N GLU A 342 -17.56 -8.12 23.16
CA GLU A 342 -18.76 -7.66 22.43
C GLU A 342 -18.47 -7.34 20.96
N ILE A 343 -17.31 -6.74 20.70
CA ILE A 343 -16.87 -6.42 19.34
C ILE A 343 -16.56 -7.70 18.56
N GLU A 344 -15.87 -8.67 19.16
CA GLU A 344 -15.62 -9.96 18.49
C GLU A 344 -16.92 -10.69 18.19
N LYS A 345 -17.94 -10.62 19.07
CA LYS A 345 -19.27 -11.18 18.78
C LYS A 345 -19.90 -10.52 17.56
N GLU A 346 -19.87 -9.19 17.49
CA GLU A 346 -20.38 -8.43 16.33
C GLU A 346 -19.65 -8.82 15.03
N VAL A 347 -18.32 -8.88 15.08
CA VAL A 347 -17.49 -9.27 13.92
C VAL A 347 -17.80 -10.72 13.51
N CYS A 348 -17.88 -11.67 14.45
CA CYS A 348 -18.28 -13.05 14.19
C CYS A 348 -19.64 -13.12 13.50
N LEU A 349 -20.67 -12.41 13.99
CA LEU A 349 -21.98 -12.36 13.33
C LEU A 349 -21.88 -11.81 11.89
N SER A 350 -21.06 -10.78 11.68
CA SER A 350 -20.87 -10.20 10.36
C SER A 350 -20.25 -11.17 9.35
N THR A 351 -19.45 -12.14 9.81
CA THR A 351 -18.77 -13.12 8.94
C THR A 351 -19.71 -14.07 8.19
N ALA A 352 -20.97 -14.20 8.65
CA ALA A 352 -22.00 -14.94 7.91
C ALA A 352 -22.22 -14.41 6.48
N LYS A 353 -21.91 -13.12 6.23
CA LYS A 353 -22.06 -12.46 4.92
C LYS A 353 -20.88 -12.70 3.97
N PHE A 354 -19.84 -13.44 4.35
CA PHE A 354 -18.70 -13.68 3.46
C PHE A 354 -19.10 -14.44 2.19
N GLU A 355 -19.98 -15.44 2.31
CA GLU A 355 -20.44 -16.20 1.14
C GLU A 355 -21.24 -15.32 0.16
N ASP A 356 -22.08 -14.43 0.69
CA ASP A 356 -22.81 -13.43 -0.09
C ASP A 356 -21.85 -12.45 -0.78
N PHE A 357 -20.87 -11.93 -0.04
CA PHE A 357 -19.84 -11.04 -0.58
C PHE A 357 -19.07 -11.68 -1.73
N VAL A 358 -18.55 -12.90 -1.54
CA VAL A 358 -17.77 -13.62 -2.55
C VAL A 358 -18.62 -13.92 -3.77
N THR A 359 -19.89 -14.28 -3.56
CA THR A 359 -20.85 -14.51 -4.63
C THR A 359 -21.12 -13.25 -5.45
N GLU A 360 -21.39 -12.12 -4.81
CA GLU A 360 -21.66 -10.86 -5.51
C GLU A 360 -20.41 -10.33 -6.21
N PHE A 361 -19.23 -10.43 -5.57
CA PHE A 361 -17.96 -10.10 -6.18
C PHE A 361 -17.71 -10.88 -7.49
N LEU A 362 -17.95 -12.20 -7.46
CA LEU A 362 -17.86 -13.04 -8.66
C LEU A 362 -18.87 -12.64 -9.73
N ASN A 363 -20.13 -12.42 -9.36
CA ASN A 363 -21.17 -12.01 -10.30
C ASN A 363 -20.79 -10.70 -11.02
N ARG A 364 -20.32 -9.69 -10.28
CA ARG A 364 -19.84 -8.41 -10.83
C ARG A 364 -18.62 -8.58 -11.72
N THR A 365 -17.69 -9.45 -11.31
CA THR A 365 -16.50 -9.76 -12.12
C THR A 365 -16.89 -10.42 -13.43
N PHE A 366 -17.81 -11.39 -13.42
CA PHE A 366 -18.32 -12.04 -14.63
C PHE A 366 -19.05 -11.06 -15.55
N GLN A 367 -19.93 -10.22 -14.99
CA GLN A 367 -20.59 -9.16 -15.78
C GLN A 367 -19.59 -8.23 -16.45
N MET A 368 -18.52 -7.83 -15.73
CA MET A 368 -17.47 -7.00 -16.31
C MET A 368 -16.72 -7.73 -17.44
N ILE A 369 -16.41 -9.01 -17.27
CA ILE A 369 -15.77 -9.85 -18.29
C ILE A 369 -16.68 -9.98 -19.53
N ASP A 370 -17.97 -10.18 -19.34
CA ASP A 370 -18.95 -10.30 -20.42
C ASP A 370 -19.07 -8.99 -21.21
N THR A 371 -19.19 -7.84 -20.53
CA THR A 371 -19.21 -6.52 -21.17
C THR A 371 -17.96 -6.28 -22.01
N LEU A 372 -16.78 -6.56 -21.46
CA LEU A 372 -15.52 -6.45 -22.19
C LEU A 372 -15.48 -7.41 -23.39
N SER A 373 -16.07 -8.61 -23.28
CA SER A 373 -16.16 -9.55 -24.41
C SER A 373 -17.05 -9.04 -25.54
N THR A 374 -18.18 -8.40 -25.21
CA THR A 374 -19.10 -7.82 -26.19
C THR A 374 -18.50 -6.62 -26.91
N GLU A 375 -17.90 -5.68 -26.18
CA GLU A 375 -17.25 -4.48 -26.76
C GLU A 375 -16.18 -4.84 -27.79
N MET A 376 -15.44 -5.93 -27.55
CA MET A 376 -14.41 -6.42 -28.48
C MET A 376 -14.97 -7.13 -29.72
N SER A 377 -16.20 -7.63 -29.65
CA SER A 377 -16.87 -8.27 -30.79
C SER A 377 -17.39 -7.23 -31.78
N ASP A 378 -17.80 -6.07 -31.28
CA ASP A 378 -18.32 -4.94 -32.08
C ASP A 378 -17.20 -4.06 -32.66
N ALA A 379 -16.03 -4.03 -32.03
CA ALA A 379 -14.85 -3.31 -32.51
C ALA A 379 -14.18 -4.06 -33.69
N VAL A 380 -14.83 -4.02 -34.86
CA VAL A 380 -14.14 -4.22 -36.14
C VAL A 380 -13.06 -3.14 -36.20
N VAL A 381 -11.78 -3.54 -36.13
CA VAL A 381 -10.53 -2.78 -36.35
C VAL A 381 -9.56 -2.79 -35.14
N VAL A 382 -8.52 -3.62 -35.31
CA VAL A 382 -7.11 -3.34 -34.98
C VAL A 382 -6.86 -2.63 -33.65
N ILE A 383 -6.82 -3.39 -32.55
CA ILE A 383 -5.98 -3.02 -31.41
C ILE A 383 -5.13 -4.24 -31.05
N THR A 384 -3.94 -4.35 -31.63
CA THR A 384 -2.97 -5.43 -31.34
C THR A 384 -2.13 -5.19 -30.09
N LYS A 385 -2.28 -4.04 -29.42
CA LYS A 385 -1.65 -3.79 -28.12
C LYS A 385 -2.61 -4.13 -26.98
N VAL A 386 -2.13 -4.90 -26.00
CA VAL A 386 -2.79 -5.07 -24.71
C VAL A 386 -2.93 -3.68 -24.10
N ASN A 387 -4.15 -3.23 -23.79
CA ASN A 387 -4.33 -1.97 -23.10
C ASN A 387 -3.68 -2.12 -21.70
N LEU A 388 -2.91 -1.14 -21.26
CA LEU A 388 -2.27 -1.18 -19.93
C LEU A 388 -3.34 -1.38 -18.83
N GLU A 389 -4.52 -0.82 -19.06
CA GLU A 389 -5.70 -0.91 -18.20
C GLU A 389 -6.22 -2.35 -18.08
N ASP A 390 -6.25 -3.12 -19.18
CA ASP A 390 -6.68 -4.53 -19.17
C ASP A 390 -5.71 -5.38 -18.34
N HIS A 391 -4.41 -5.13 -18.46
CA HIS A 391 -3.40 -5.88 -17.71
C HIS A 391 -3.43 -5.55 -16.22
N VAL A 392 -3.63 -4.27 -15.85
CA VAL A 392 -3.81 -3.87 -14.45
C VAL A 392 -5.06 -4.53 -13.86
N THR A 393 -6.15 -4.59 -14.63
CA THR A 393 -7.40 -5.27 -14.25
C THR A 393 -7.17 -6.76 -14.05
N GLU A 394 -6.47 -7.43 -14.97
CA GLU A 394 -6.11 -8.85 -14.87
C GLU A 394 -5.35 -9.16 -13.58
N LEU A 395 -4.30 -8.39 -13.30
CA LEU A 395 -3.47 -8.58 -12.11
C LEU A 395 -4.28 -8.34 -10.83
N ALA A 396 -5.11 -7.30 -10.81
CA ALA A 396 -5.93 -6.97 -9.65
C ALA A 396 -6.97 -8.06 -9.35
N LEU A 397 -7.71 -8.52 -10.36
CA LEU A 397 -8.69 -9.60 -10.22
C LEU A 397 -8.03 -10.90 -9.75
N THR A 398 -6.90 -11.26 -10.36
CA THR A 398 -6.14 -12.46 -9.99
C THR A 398 -5.68 -12.38 -8.53
N SER A 399 -5.16 -11.22 -8.11
CA SER A 399 -4.69 -10.99 -6.74
C SER A 399 -5.83 -11.04 -5.72
N MET A 400 -6.96 -10.38 -6.00
CA MET A 400 -8.13 -10.42 -5.11
C MET A 400 -8.71 -11.84 -5.00
N MET A 401 -8.84 -12.54 -6.13
CA MET A 401 -9.31 -13.91 -6.13
C MET A 401 -8.37 -14.81 -5.33
N PHE A 402 -7.05 -14.63 -5.50
CA PHE A 402 -6.04 -15.35 -4.74
C PHE A 402 -6.16 -15.08 -3.23
N GLY A 403 -6.33 -13.81 -2.83
CA GLY A 403 -6.58 -13.43 -1.44
C GLY A 403 -7.81 -14.11 -0.85
N ILE A 404 -8.91 -14.17 -1.60
CA ILE A 404 -10.14 -14.87 -1.19
C ILE A 404 -9.87 -16.37 -1.04
N VAL A 405 -9.40 -17.04 -2.10
CA VAL A 405 -9.42 -18.51 -2.14
C VAL A 405 -8.33 -19.17 -1.33
N GLN A 406 -7.21 -18.49 -1.07
CA GLN A 406 -6.17 -18.99 -0.16
C GLN A 406 -6.61 -18.92 1.31
N GLN A 407 -7.50 -17.99 1.66
CA GLN A 407 -7.89 -17.72 3.04
C GLN A 407 -9.36 -18.05 3.32
N CYS A 408 -10.00 -18.86 2.47
CA CYS A 408 -11.41 -19.21 2.63
C CYS A 408 -11.61 -20.62 3.22
N SER A 409 -12.79 -20.83 3.81
CA SER A 409 -13.21 -22.17 4.21
C SER A 409 -13.48 -23.06 3.00
N LYS A 410 -13.44 -24.38 3.18
CA LYS A 410 -13.78 -25.37 2.14
C LYS A 410 -15.13 -25.12 1.50
N LYS A 411 -16.13 -24.69 2.30
CA LYS A 411 -17.47 -24.36 1.82
C LYS A 411 -17.44 -23.21 0.81
N ILE A 412 -16.78 -22.10 1.16
CA ILE A 412 -16.68 -20.93 0.28
C ILE A 412 -15.84 -21.27 -0.95
N PHE A 413 -14.77 -22.06 -0.81
CA PHE A 413 -13.98 -22.54 -1.94
C PHE A 413 -14.84 -23.33 -2.95
N GLN A 414 -15.69 -24.24 -2.47
CA GLN A 414 -16.60 -25.02 -3.32
C GLN A 414 -17.56 -24.10 -4.09
N THR A 415 -18.18 -23.12 -3.41
CA THR A 415 -19.06 -22.12 -4.05
C THR A 415 -18.34 -21.34 -5.14
N VAL A 416 -17.11 -20.87 -4.88
CA VAL A 416 -16.28 -20.16 -5.86
C VAL A 416 -15.98 -21.03 -7.08
N ARG A 417 -15.50 -22.26 -6.84
CA ARG A 417 -15.15 -23.20 -7.90
C ARG A 417 -16.36 -23.54 -8.77
N GLU A 418 -17.52 -23.82 -8.17
CA GLU A 418 -18.73 -24.14 -8.91
C GLU A 418 -19.18 -22.99 -9.80
N LYS A 419 -19.15 -21.76 -9.28
CA LYS A 419 -19.43 -20.56 -10.07
C LYS A 419 -18.49 -20.39 -11.25
N ILE A 420 -17.18 -20.54 -11.03
CA ILE A 420 -16.17 -20.45 -12.10
C ILE A 420 -16.36 -21.57 -13.13
N THR A 421 -16.61 -22.80 -12.68
CA THR A 421 -16.82 -23.96 -13.57
C THR A 421 -18.07 -23.77 -14.44
N ASN A 422 -19.17 -23.29 -13.85
CA ASN A 422 -20.40 -23.00 -14.59
C ASN A 422 -20.21 -21.85 -15.58
N PHE A 423 -19.44 -20.82 -15.22
CA PHE A 423 -19.11 -19.71 -16.11
C PHE A 423 -18.27 -20.18 -17.32
N LEU A 424 -17.34 -21.14 -17.11
CA LEU A 424 -16.53 -21.73 -18.18
C LEU A 424 -17.32 -22.66 -19.12
N ALA A 425 -18.36 -23.32 -18.62
CA ALA A 425 -19.14 -24.28 -19.40
C ALA A 425 -19.97 -23.62 -20.51
N GLY A 426 -20.42 -22.37 -20.30
CA GLY A 426 -21.32 -21.65 -21.21
C GLY A 426 -20.66 -20.77 -22.26
N SER A 427 -19.34 -20.59 -22.22
CA SER A 427 -18.67 -19.52 -22.99
C SER A 427 -17.29 -19.92 -23.51
N PHE A 428 -16.90 -19.31 -24.65
CA PHE A 428 -15.51 -19.28 -25.11
C PHE A 428 -15.08 -17.82 -25.23
N PHE A 429 -13.82 -17.54 -24.88
CA PHE A 429 -13.33 -16.16 -24.78
C PHE A 429 -12.22 -15.92 -25.79
N THR A 430 -12.17 -14.71 -26.33
CA THR A 430 -11.02 -14.27 -27.13
C THR A 430 -9.75 -14.29 -26.27
N PRO A 431 -8.55 -14.44 -26.85
CA PRO A 431 -7.30 -14.54 -26.08
C PRO A 431 -7.04 -13.38 -25.12
N LYS A 432 -7.62 -12.20 -25.35
CA LYS A 432 -7.47 -11.03 -24.48
C LYS A 432 -8.34 -11.13 -23.23
N VAL A 433 -9.66 -11.28 -23.40
CA VAL A 433 -10.62 -11.44 -22.29
C VAL A 433 -10.36 -12.74 -21.55
N GLY A 434 -9.91 -13.77 -22.26
CA GLY A 434 -9.50 -15.04 -21.71
C GLY A 434 -8.41 -14.93 -20.65
N LYS A 435 -7.54 -13.90 -20.67
CA LYS A 435 -6.55 -13.69 -19.60
C LYS A 435 -7.18 -13.34 -18.24
N LEU A 436 -8.28 -12.59 -18.23
CA LEU A 436 -9.01 -12.29 -17.00
C LEU A 436 -9.56 -13.58 -16.39
N VAL A 437 -10.21 -14.39 -17.22
CA VAL A 437 -10.80 -15.67 -16.83
C VAL A 437 -9.72 -16.65 -16.37
N THR A 438 -8.63 -16.78 -17.11
CA THR A 438 -7.53 -17.67 -16.71
C THR A 438 -6.80 -17.18 -15.46
N GLY A 439 -6.77 -15.87 -15.20
CA GLY A 439 -6.34 -15.30 -13.92
C GLY A 439 -7.16 -15.82 -12.73
N LEU A 440 -8.49 -15.87 -12.87
CA LEU A 440 -9.38 -16.45 -11.85
C LEU A 440 -9.15 -17.96 -11.68
N VAL A 441 -9.02 -18.69 -12.79
CA VAL A 441 -8.74 -20.15 -12.76
C VAL A 441 -7.39 -20.43 -12.10
N ARG A 442 -6.37 -19.62 -12.40
CA ARG A 442 -5.04 -19.74 -11.79
C ARG A 442 -5.09 -19.55 -10.27
N ALA A 443 -5.92 -18.63 -9.78
CA ALA A 443 -6.08 -18.41 -8.35
C ALA A 443 -6.66 -19.65 -7.64
N ILE A 444 -7.76 -20.21 -8.13
CA ILE A 444 -8.37 -21.42 -7.54
C ILE A 444 -7.46 -22.65 -7.65
N LEU A 445 -6.73 -22.78 -8.76
CA LEU A 445 -5.78 -23.86 -8.99
C LEU A 445 -4.63 -23.83 -7.98
N LYS A 446 -4.13 -22.63 -7.66
CA LYS A 446 -3.05 -22.46 -6.67
C LYS A 446 -3.53 -22.63 -5.23
N ALA A 447 -4.79 -22.35 -4.94
CA ALA A 447 -5.37 -22.56 -3.60
C ALA A 447 -5.65 -24.04 -3.33
N ASN A 448 -6.30 -24.74 -4.26
CA ASN A 448 -6.55 -26.18 -4.12
C ASN A 448 -6.40 -26.91 -5.47
N PRO A 449 -5.19 -27.42 -5.78
CA PRO A 449 -4.93 -28.05 -7.07
C PRO A 449 -5.67 -29.39 -7.24
N GLU A 450 -5.80 -30.18 -6.17
CA GLU A 450 -6.46 -31.49 -6.21
C GLU A 450 -7.93 -31.36 -6.59
N GLU A 451 -8.63 -30.45 -5.90
CA GLU A 451 -10.05 -30.20 -6.09
C GLU A 451 -10.30 -29.47 -7.42
N THR A 452 -9.47 -28.49 -7.81
CA THR A 452 -9.64 -27.77 -9.09
C THR A 452 -9.39 -28.66 -10.30
N LEU A 453 -8.28 -29.42 -10.32
CA LEU A 453 -7.92 -30.26 -11.46
C LEU A 453 -8.94 -31.37 -11.71
N LYS A 454 -9.51 -31.94 -10.64
CA LYS A 454 -10.52 -33.00 -10.73
C LYS A 454 -11.71 -32.62 -11.62
N TYR A 455 -12.14 -31.37 -11.61
CA TYR A 455 -13.30 -30.91 -12.36
C TYR A 455 -12.92 -30.26 -13.70
N LEU A 456 -11.90 -29.39 -13.72
CA LEU A 456 -11.60 -28.59 -14.92
C LEU A 456 -10.68 -29.29 -15.93
N LEU A 457 -9.70 -30.09 -15.48
CA LEU A 457 -8.69 -30.64 -16.39
C LEU A 457 -9.27 -31.72 -17.32
N PRO A 458 -10.00 -32.75 -16.85
CA PRO A 458 -10.60 -33.74 -17.74
C PRO A 458 -11.57 -33.11 -18.75
N GLN A 459 -12.44 -32.20 -18.31
CA GLN A 459 -13.41 -31.51 -19.18
C GLN A 459 -12.70 -30.70 -20.28
N THR A 460 -11.62 -29.99 -19.92
CA THR A 460 -10.84 -29.21 -20.89
C THR A 460 -10.14 -30.11 -21.90
N CYS A 461 -9.52 -31.21 -21.44
CA CYS A 461 -8.88 -32.18 -22.33
C CYS A 461 -9.88 -32.84 -23.29
N GLU A 462 -11.05 -33.26 -22.79
CA GLU A 462 -12.10 -33.88 -23.61
C GLU A 462 -12.62 -32.91 -24.68
N ARG A 463 -12.82 -31.63 -24.34
CA ARG A 463 -13.23 -30.61 -25.31
C ARG A 463 -12.17 -30.41 -26.40
N ILE A 464 -10.89 -30.39 -26.05
CA ILE A 464 -9.78 -30.30 -27.02
C ILE A 464 -9.77 -31.52 -27.94
N GLU A 465 -9.86 -32.73 -27.40
CA GLU A 465 -9.86 -33.97 -28.18
C GLU A 465 -11.07 -34.03 -29.13
N ASN A 466 -12.26 -33.61 -28.67
CA ASN A 466 -13.46 -33.55 -29.50
C ASN A 466 -13.29 -32.59 -30.68
N ILE A 467 -12.81 -31.36 -30.45
CA ILE A 467 -12.56 -30.37 -31.52
C ILE A 467 -11.52 -30.91 -32.51
N MET A 468 -10.44 -31.48 -32.01
CA MET A 468 -9.38 -32.07 -32.83
C MET A 468 -9.88 -33.27 -33.65
N SER A 469 -10.81 -34.07 -33.13
CA SER A 469 -11.37 -35.23 -33.84
C SER A 469 -12.27 -34.85 -35.01
N HIS A 470 -13.00 -33.73 -34.90
CA HIS A 470 -13.96 -33.28 -35.91
C HIS A 470 -13.34 -32.47 -37.05
N SER A 471 -12.17 -31.84 -36.85
CA SER A 471 -11.58 -30.88 -37.79
C SER A 471 -10.06 -31.02 -37.95
N GLU A 472 -9.51 -32.21 -37.71
CA GLU A 472 -8.06 -32.46 -37.66
C GLU A 472 -7.31 -31.96 -38.91
N THR A 473 -7.75 -32.36 -40.10
CA THR A 473 -7.07 -32.02 -41.35
C THR A 473 -7.08 -30.52 -41.60
N THR A 474 -8.18 -29.83 -41.33
CA THR A 474 -8.31 -28.38 -41.51
C THR A 474 -7.47 -27.61 -40.49
N ILE A 475 -7.48 -28.00 -39.21
CA ILE A 475 -6.71 -27.33 -38.14
C ILE A 475 -5.20 -27.49 -38.35
N LEU A 476 -4.75 -28.62 -38.92
CA LEU A 476 -3.35 -28.90 -39.17
C LEU A 476 -2.81 -28.22 -40.44
N THR A 477 -3.66 -27.89 -41.41
CA THR A 477 -3.23 -27.32 -42.71
C THR A 477 -3.67 -25.87 -42.94
N ASP A 478 -4.75 -25.41 -42.30
CA ASP A 478 -5.29 -24.07 -42.48
C ASP A 478 -4.57 -23.06 -41.58
N HIS A 479 -4.32 -21.87 -42.13
CA HIS A 479 -3.81 -20.72 -41.40
C HIS A 479 -4.91 -19.94 -40.67
N LYS A 480 -6.19 -20.21 -40.94
CA LYS A 480 -7.32 -19.70 -40.17
C LYS A 480 -7.48 -20.53 -38.90
N GLY A 481 -6.93 -20.05 -37.79
CA GLY A 481 -7.00 -20.74 -36.51
C GLY A 481 -8.43 -20.88 -35.96
N ASP A 482 -8.65 -21.92 -35.17
CA ASP A 482 -9.89 -22.12 -34.42
C ASP A 482 -9.82 -21.37 -33.08
N THR A 483 -10.73 -20.42 -32.88
CA THR A 483 -10.79 -19.58 -31.68
C THR A 483 -11.18 -20.36 -30.43
N GLU A 484 -12.05 -21.35 -30.57
CA GLU A 484 -12.49 -22.20 -29.45
C GLU A 484 -11.35 -23.13 -29.02
N LEU A 485 -10.65 -23.74 -29.99
CA LEU A 485 -9.46 -24.56 -29.70
C LEU A 485 -8.36 -23.74 -29.03
N THR A 486 -8.10 -22.53 -29.53
CA THR A 486 -7.09 -21.62 -28.96
C THR A 486 -7.43 -21.26 -27.53
N TRP A 487 -8.70 -20.96 -27.24
CA TRP A 487 -9.19 -20.72 -25.88
C TRP A 487 -8.98 -21.94 -24.97
N CYS A 488 -9.39 -23.13 -25.40
CA CYS A 488 -9.24 -24.35 -24.62
C CYS A 488 -7.77 -24.66 -24.32
N LEU A 489 -6.86 -24.41 -25.26
CA LEU A 489 -5.41 -24.57 -25.07
C LEU A 489 -4.80 -23.51 -24.14
N ILE A 490 -5.30 -22.27 -24.17
CA ILE A 490 -4.91 -21.23 -23.20
C ILE A 490 -5.35 -21.64 -21.78
N LEU A 491 -6.57 -22.14 -21.63
CA LEU A 491 -7.07 -22.66 -20.35
C LEU A 491 -6.25 -23.87 -19.88
N PHE A 492 -6.00 -24.84 -20.76
CA PHE A 492 -5.15 -26.00 -20.48
C PHE A 492 -3.74 -25.60 -20.04
N SER A 493 -3.14 -24.61 -20.71
CA SER A 493 -1.82 -24.07 -20.36
C SER A 493 -1.74 -23.56 -18.91
N GLU A 494 -2.84 -23.04 -18.38
CA GLU A 494 -2.92 -22.56 -17.00
C GLU A 494 -3.21 -23.68 -16.01
N LEU A 495 -4.04 -24.67 -16.38
CA LEU A 495 -4.30 -25.86 -15.57
C LEU A 495 -3.04 -26.71 -15.35
N VAL A 496 -2.13 -26.80 -16.34
CA VAL A 496 -0.85 -27.51 -16.17
C VAL A 496 0.20 -26.73 -15.35
N ARG A 497 -0.16 -25.55 -14.83
CA ARG A 497 0.66 -24.74 -13.91
C ARG A 497 0.43 -25.10 -12.41
N ALA A 498 -0.22 -26.23 -12.15
CA ALA A 498 -0.52 -26.73 -10.81
C ALA A 498 0.69 -27.33 -10.08
N ARG A 499 0.46 -27.86 -8.88
CA ARG A 499 1.47 -28.58 -8.10
C ARG A 499 1.92 -29.84 -8.85
N GLY A 500 3.24 -30.03 -8.96
CA GLY A 500 3.84 -31.05 -9.83
C GLY A 500 3.41 -32.48 -9.49
N ASP A 501 3.34 -32.82 -8.20
CA ASP A 501 2.86 -34.10 -7.69
C ASP A 501 1.41 -34.40 -8.08
N THR A 502 0.51 -33.41 -7.99
CA THR A 502 -0.90 -33.56 -8.39
C THR A 502 -1.04 -33.75 -9.91
N LEU A 503 -0.20 -33.09 -10.70
CA LEU A 503 -0.19 -33.24 -12.17
C LEU A 503 0.19 -34.66 -12.62
N LEU A 504 1.02 -35.37 -11.86
CA LEU A 504 1.45 -36.72 -12.21
C LEU A 504 0.28 -37.71 -12.31
N ILE A 505 -0.80 -37.49 -11.53
CA ILE A 505 -2.03 -38.29 -11.57
C ILE A 505 -2.68 -38.22 -12.96
N TYR A 506 -2.58 -37.07 -13.62
CA TYR A 506 -3.20 -36.78 -14.93
C TYR A 506 -2.24 -36.91 -16.11
N LYS A 507 -1.05 -37.50 -15.90
CA LYS A 507 -0.01 -37.64 -16.94
C LYS A 507 -0.55 -38.18 -18.29
N PRO A 508 -1.39 -39.24 -18.35
CA PRO A 508 -1.83 -39.78 -19.64
C PRO A 508 -2.65 -38.78 -20.46
N ILE A 509 -3.62 -38.09 -19.83
CA ILE A 509 -4.49 -37.12 -20.52
C ILE A 509 -3.77 -35.83 -20.88
N ILE A 510 -2.76 -35.42 -20.09
CA ILE A 510 -1.93 -34.25 -20.40
C ILE A 510 -1.07 -34.54 -21.64
N LEU A 511 -0.44 -35.72 -21.69
CA LEU A 511 0.41 -36.10 -22.81
C LEU A 511 -0.38 -36.34 -24.10
N SER A 512 -1.62 -36.84 -24.03
CA SER A 512 -2.45 -37.02 -25.24
C SER A 512 -2.68 -35.69 -25.96
N VAL A 513 -3.04 -34.64 -25.21
CA VAL A 513 -3.23 -33.28 -25.73
C VAL A 513 -1.94 -32.77 -26.40
N PHE A 514 -0.78 -32.92 -25.76
CA PHE A 514 0.49 -32.52 -26.39
C PHE A 514 0.78 -33.29 -27.67
N HIS A 515 0.60 -34.61 -27.69
CA HIS A 515 0.83 -35.42 -28.90
C HIS A 515 -0.05 -35.00 -30.07
N ARG A 516 -1.28 -34.59 -29.79
CA ARG A 516 -2.26 -34.17 -30.81
C ARG A 516 -2.03 -32.74 -31.30
N CYS A 517 -1.75 -31.81 -30.39
CA CYS A 517 -1.72 -30.38 -30.68
C CYS A 517 -0.33 -29.84 -31.10
N VAL A 518 0.76 -30.58 -30.92
CA VAL A 518 2.12 -30.07 -31.27
C VAL A 518 2.29 -29.76 -32.75
N ARG A 519 1.48 -30.41 -33.61
CA ARG A 519 1.55 -30.29 -35.08
C ARG A 519 0.76 -29.10 -35.63
N ILE A 520 0.05 -28.36 -34.77
CA ILE A 520 -0.74 -27.19 -35.19
C ILE A 520 0.19 -26.10 -35.73
N VAL A 521 -0.13 -25.59 -36.92
CA VAL A 521 0.68 -24.58 -37.64
C VAL A 521 0.25 -23.16 -37.30
N HIS A 522 -1.02 -22.95 -36.92
CA HIS A 522 -1.52 -21.63 -36.56
C HIS A 522 -0.75 -21.02 -35.37
N LYS A 523 -0.22 -19.81 -35.57
CA LYS A 523 0.74 -19.16 -34.65
C LYS A 523 0.21 -19.06 -33.21
N ASP A 524 -0.97 -18.47 -33.00
CA ASP A 524 -1.46 -18.18 -31.64
C ASP A 524 -1.85 -19.47 -30.90
N THR A 525 -2.39 -20.44 -31.62
CA THR A 525 -2.73 -21.76 -31.08
C THR A 525 -1.47 -22.55 -30.73
N HIS A 526 -0.45 -22.50 -31.59
CA HIS A 526 0.85 -23.11 -31.32
C HIS A 526 1.56 -22.44 -30.14
N GLU A 527 1.48 -21.12 -30.01
CA GLU A 527 2.01 -20.39 -28.86
C GLU A 527 1.33 -20.82 -27.54
N ALA A 528 0.02 -21.09 -27.55
CA ALA A 528 -0.69 -21.64 -26.39
C ALA A 528 -0.17 -23.03 -26.00
N VAL A 529 0.07 -23.93 -26.97
CA VAL A 529 0.68 -25.26 -26.74
C VAL A 529 2.10 -25.13 -26.18
N ALA A 530 2.92 -24.25 -26.75
CA ALA A 530 4.28 -24.00 -26.29
C ALA A 530 4.31 -23.44 -24.86
N ASN A 531 3.39 -22.53 -24.54
CA ASN A 531 3.22 -22.01 -23.19
C ASN A 531 2.75 -23.09 -22.21
N ALA A 532 1.86 -24.00 -22.62
CA ALA A 532 1.45 -25.13 -21.80
C ALA A 532 2.64 -26.05 -21.48
N ALA A 533 3.48 -26.36 -22.47
CA ALA A 533 4.68 -27.17 -22.27
C ALA A 533 5.67 -26.49 -21.31
N LYS A 534 5.90 -25.17 -21.49
CA LYS A 534 6.72 -24.36 -20.59
C LYS A 534 6.18 -24.37 -19.16
N ASN A 535 4.88 -24.21 -18.98
CA ASN A 535 4.24 -24.21 -17.66
C ASN A 535 4.33 -25.58 -16.99
N LEU A 536 4.06 -26.66 -17.71
CA LEU A 536 4.20 -28.03 -17.21
C LEU A 536 5.65 -28.30 -16.74
N LEU A 537 6.64 -27.97 -17.58
CA LEU A 537 8.05 -28.16 -17.23
C LEU A 537 8.43 -27.35 -15.99
N LYS A 538 8.00 -26.09 -15.88
CA LYS A 538 8.23 -25.28 -14.68
C LYS A 538 7.60 -25.91 -13.44
N SER A 539 6.35 -26.37 -13.52
CA SER A 539 5.64 -27.01 -12.41
C SER A 539 6.37 -28.26 -11.89
N LEU A 540 7.05 -28.99 -12.77
CA LEU A 540 7.76 -30.24 -12.44
C LEU A 540 9.23 -30.04 -12.07
N SER A 541 9.87 -28.94 -12.50
CA SER A 541 11.32 -28.76 -12.35
C SER A 541 11.73 -27.65 -11.38
N TYR A 542 10.86 -26.68 -11.09
CA TYR A 542 11.21 -25.56 -10.22
C TYR A 542 10.90 -25.86 -8.76
N VAL A 543 11.66 -25.24 -7.86
CA VAL A 543 11.32 -25.13 -6.44
C VAL A 543 10.45 -23.89 -6.24
N TYR A 544 9.26 -24.07 -5.67
CA TYR A 544 8.30 -22.98 -5.40
C TYR A 544 7.54 -23.25 -4.09
N PRO A 545 7.07 -22.18 -3.41
CA PRO A 545 6.24 -22.35 -2.22
C PRO A 545 4.89 -22.97 -2.56
N LEU A 546 4.39 -23.82 -1.67
CA LEU A 546 3.11 -24.52 -1.84
C LEU A 546 1.95 -23.77 -1.18
N GLU A 547 2.23 -22.99 -0.14
CA GLU A 547 1.24 -22.37 0.72
C GLU A 547 1.51 -20.88 0.88
N TYR A 548 0.45 -20.09 0.78
CA TYR A 548 0.48 -18.62 0.88
C TYR A 548 -0.56 -18.11 1.90
N ARG A 549 -0.93 -18.96 2.88
CA ARG A 549 -1.90 -18.64 3.92
C ARG A 549 -1.38 -17.57 4.87
N LEU A 550 -2.31 -16.78 5.43
CA LEU A 550 -2.00 -15.74 6.43
C LEU A 550 -1.59 -16.38 7.76
N THR A 551 -2.13 -17.56 8.05
CA THR A 551 -1.85 -18.32 9.28
C THR A 551 -1.26 -19.68 8.96
N VAL A 552 -0.41 -20.16 9.87
CA VAL A 552 0.03 -21.55 9.89
C VAL A 552 -1.09 -22.46 10.44
N GLU A 553 -1.95 -21.90 11.29
CA GLU A 553 -3.10 -22.59 11.87
C GLU A 553 -4.11 -23.00 10.80
N ASN A 554 -4.69 -24.18 10.98
CA ASN A 554 -5.64 -24.72 10.04
C ASN A 554 -6.99 -24.04 10.21
N ILE A 555 -7.42 -23.32 9.16
CA ILE A 555 -8.67 -22.57 9.12
C ILE A 555 -9.91 -23.45 9.35
N GLU A 556 -9.79 -24.76 9.13
CA GLU A 556 -10.85 -25.75 9.33
C GLU A 556 -10.89 -26.34 10.76
N GLU A 557 -10.01 -25.89 11.66
CA GLU A 557 -10.06 -26.30 13.07
C GLU A 557 -11.36 -25.81 13.75
N PRO A 558 -11.84 -26.55 14.77
CA PRO A 558 -13.00 -26.11 15.54
C PRO A 558 -12.79 -24.71 16.11
N PHE A 559 -13.84 -23.88 16.06
CA PHE A 559 -13.76 -22.50 16.56
C PHE A 559 -13.46 -22.40 18.07
N THR A 560 -13.48 -23.50 18.82
CA THR A 560 -13.01 -23.55 20.21
C THR A 560 -11.50 -23.36 20.31
N ASP A 561 -10.76 -23.84 19.32
CA ASP A 561 -9.29 -23.93 19.37
C ASP A 561 -8.68 -22.77 18.61
N PHE A 562 -9.23 -22.45 17.43
CA PHE A 562 -8.79 -21.35 16.58
C PHE A 562 -9.93 -20.40 16.23
N LEU A 563 -9.70 -19.08 16.33
CA LEU A 563 -10.67 -18.07 15.92
C LEU A 563 -10.14 -17.24 14.74
N PRO A 564 -10.63 -17.45 13.51
CA PRO A 564 -10.08 -16.82 12.30
C PRO A 564 -10.00 -15.29 12.33
N ILE A 565 -10.97 -14.61 12.97
CA ILE A 565 -10.99 -13.14 13.05
C ILE A 565 -9.85 -12.54 13.88
N ARG A 566 -9.19 -13.34 14.74
CA ARG A 566 -8.01 -12.91 15.51
C ARG A 566 -6.72 -12.96 14.69
N ALA A 567 -6.72 -13.69 13.58
CA ALA A 567 -5.60 -13.75 12.64
C ALA A 567 -5.55 -12.59 11.64
N TRP A 568 -6.62 -11.79 11.58
CA TRP A 568 -6.74 -10.67 10.65
C TRP A 568 -5.65 -9.62 10.88
N GLY A 569 -4.90 -9.31 9.81
CA GLY A 569 -3.87 -8.26 9.80
C GLY A 569 -2.56 -8.59 10.52
N GLN A 570 -2.36 -9.84 10.95
CA GLN A 570 -1.12 -10.32 11.57
C GLN A 570 0.09 -10.17 10.65
#